data_AF-A0A0R3URF5-F1
#
_entry.id   AF-A0A0R3URF5-F1
#
_cell.length_a   1.000
_cell.length_b   1.000
_cell.length_c   1.000
_cell.angle_alpha   90.00
_cell.angle_beta   90.00
_cell.angle_gamma   90.00
#
_symmetry.space_group_name_H-M   'P 1'
#
loop_
_entity.id
_entity.type
_entity.pdbx_description
1 polymer ?
#
loop_
_entity_poly.entity_id
_entity_poly.type
_entity_poly.pdbx_seq_one_letter_code
_entity_poly.pdbx_strand_id
1 'polypeptide(L)' 'MQKALQGLLYQKSLVYLDDVIVFGPTENEMLDILAEVLQRYRQARQTINPKNVFLPTAMNQ' A
#
# COMPACT_ATOMS: atom_id res chain seq x y z
N MET A 1 -6.28 -0.74 -10.80
CA MET A 1 -5.32 -0.41 -9.73
C MET A 1 -3.88 -0.22 -10.23
N GLN A 2 -3.32 -1.18 -10.99
CA GLN A 2 -1.90 -1.18 -11.40
C GLN A 2 -1.37 0.12 -12.03
N LYS A 3 -2.16 0.81 -12.87
CA LYS A 3 -1.74 2.10 -13.48
C LYS A 3 -1.48 3.22 -12.45
N ALA A 4 -2.24 3.28 -11.36
CA ALA A 4 -2.07 4.32 -10.34
C ALA A 4 -0.75 4.18 -9.57
N LEU A 5 -0.24 2.95 -9.47
CA LEU A 5 0.97 2.60 -8.74
C LEU A 5 2.20 2.44 -9.64
N GLN A 6 2.14 2.90 -10.89
CA GLN A 6 3.32 2.94 -11.75
C GLN A 6 4.47 3.70 -11.08
N GLY A 7 5.67 3.09 -11.11
CA GLY A 7 6.86 3.57 -10.40
C GLY A 7 7.02 3.06 -8.97
N LEU A 8 5.96 2.49 -8.36
CA LEU A 8 6.02 1.84 -7.04
C LEU A 8 6.02 0.31 -7.12
N LEU A 9 5.48 -0.23 -8.22
CA LEU A 9 5.40 -1.67 -8.47
C LEU A 9 6.78 -2.33 -8.42
N TYR A 10 6.83 -3.50 -7.80
CA TYR A 10 7.99 -4.38 -7.65
C TYR A 10 9.15 -3.83 -6.81
N GLN A 11 9.15 -2.54 -6.46
CA GLN A 11 10.15 -1.92 -5.57
C GLN A 11 9.62 -1.72 -4.16
N LYS A 12 8.36 -1.30 -4.05
CA LYS A 12 7.72 -0.86 -2.80
C LYS A 12 6.31 -1.44 -2.62
N SER A 13 5.68 -1.86 -3.71
CA SER A 13 4.37 -2.50 -3.69
C SER A 13 4.22 -3.61 -4.73
N LEU A 14 3.36 -4.58 -4.44
CA LEU A 14 2.91 -5.61 -5.37
C LEU A 14 1.40 -5.48 -5.52
N VAL A 15 0.90 -5.69 -6.73
CA VAL A 15 -0.53 -5.73 -7.02
C VAL A 15 -0.90 -7.14 -7.43
N TYR A 16 -1.86 -7.73 -6.73
CA TYR A 16 -2.40 -9.05 -7.05
C TYR A 16 -3.92 -8.93 -7.17
N LEU A 17 -4.42 -8.97 -8.40
CA LEU A 17 -5.83 -8.70 -8.71
C LEU A 17 -6.27 -7.33 -8.18
N ASP A 18 -7.09 -7.32 -7.12
CA ASP A 18 -7.62 -6.13 -6.46
C ASP A 18 -6.87 -5.77 -5.16
N ASP A 19 -5.94 -6.63 -4.72
CA ASP A 19 -5.18 -6.41 -3.50
C ASP A 19 -3.84 -5.76 -3.79
N VAL A 20 -3.40 -4.89 -2.88
CA VAL A 20 -2.08 -4.30 -2.91
C VAL A 20 -1.33 -4.63 -1.64
N ILE A 21 -0.16 -5.21 -1.84
CA ILE A 21 0.77 -5.56 -0.78
C ILE A 21 1.84 -4.47 -0.76
N VAL A 22 1.99 -3.81 0.38
CA VAL A 22 3.05 -2.84 0.64
C VAL A 22 4.13 -3.51 1.49
N PHE A 23 5.38 -3.31 1.16
CA PHE A 23 6.50 -3.90 1.90
C PHE A 23 7.67 -2.91 2.01
N GLY A 24 8.39 -3.01 3.11
CA GLY A 24 9.57 -2.21 3.43
C GLY A 24 10.40 -2.87 4.52
N PRO A 25 11.67 -2.51 4.67
CA PRO A 25 12.58 -3.12 5.64
C PRO A 25 12.25 -2.75 7.10
N THR A 26 11.55 -1.64 7.33
CA THR A 26 11.09 -1.20 8.65
C THR A 26 9.60 -0.87 8.62
N GLU A 27 8.98 -0.87 9.80
CA GLU A 27 7.57 -0.47 9.94
C GLU A 27 7.35 0.98 9.47
N ASN A 28 8.24 1.90 9.85
CA ASN A 28 8.15 3.30 9.43
C ASN A 28 8.23 3.46 7.90
N GLU A 29 9.17 2.77 7.24
CA GLU A 29 9.26 2.81 5.78
C GLU A 29 8.01 2.21 5.13
N MET A 30 7.46 1.14 5.69
CA MET A 30 6.23 0.54 5.21
C MET A 30 5.03 1.49 5.35
N LEU A 31 4.96 2.25 6.45
CA LEU A 31 3.94 3.29 6.68
C LEU A 31 4.08 4.46 5.69
N ASP A 32 5.30 4.90 5.41
CA ASP A 32 5.57 5.97 4.43
C ASP A 32 5.16 5.52 3.01
N ILE A 33 5.51 4.29 2.64
CA ILE A 33 5.11 3.71 1.36
C ILE A 33 3.58 3.55 1.29
N LEU A 34 2.94 3.09 2.37
CA LEU A 34 1.49 2.97 2.43
C LEU A 34 0.84 4.34 2.22
N ALA A 35 1.33 5.39 2.88
CA ALA A 35 0.84 6.75 2.68
C ALA A 35 0.96 7.20 1.22
N GLU A 36 2.07 6.89 0.55
CA GLU A 36 2.27 7.19 -0.88
C GLU A 36 1.26 6.43 -1.77
N VAL A 37 1.04 5.14 -1.51
CA VAL A 37 0.05 4.31 -2.22
C VAL A 37 -1.37 4.86 -2.07
N LEU A 38 -1.77 5.20 -0.84
CA LEU A 38 -3.08 5.79 -0.54
C LEU A 38 -3.25 7.15 -1.25
N GLN A 39 -2.19 7.97 -1.29
CA GLN A 39 -2.20 9.25 -2.00
C GLN A 39 -2.41 9.05 -3.51
N ARG A 40 -1.72 8.09 -4.14
CA ARG A 40 -1.88 7.75 -5.57
C ARG A 40 -3.31 7.30 -5.87
N TYR A 41 -3.90 6.49 -5.00
CA TYR A 41 -5.30 6.09 -5.15
C TYR A 41 -6.27 7.25 -5.05
N ARG A 42 -6.04 8.18 -4.10
CA ARG A 42 -6.84 9.39 -4.01
C ARG A 42 -6.75 10.25 -5.28
N GLN A 43 -5.55 10.41 -5.85
CA GLN A 43 -5.34 11.15 -7.11
C GLN A 43 -6.03 10.46 -8.31
N ALA A 44 -6.02 9.13 -8.34
CA ALA A 44 -6.69 8.33 -9.35
C ALA A 44 -8.21 8.17 -9.13
N ARG A 45 -8.77 8.81 -8.09
CA ARG A 45 -10.19 8.67 -7.66
C ARG A 45 -10.61 7.22 -7.41
N GLN A 46 -9.68 6.38 -6.96
CA GLN A 46 -9.96 5.00 -6.55
C GLN A 46 -10.28 4.97 -5.06
N THR A 47 -11.39 4.31 -4.72
CA THR A 47 -11.80 4.07 -3.34
C THR A 47 -11.27 2.72 -2.87
N ILE A 48 -10.96 2.65 -1.58
CA ILE A 48 -10.44 1.47 -0.91
C ILE A 48 -11.44 1.08 0.17
N ASN A 49 -11.72 -0.21 0.33
CA ASN A 49 -12.57 -0.69 1.41
C ASN A 49 -11.76 -0.76 2.71
N PRO A 50 -12.04 0.07 3.74
CA PRO A 50 -11.26 0.09 4.97
C PRO A 50 -11.32 -1.23 5.74
N LYS A 51 -12.40 -2.01 5.58
CA LYS A 51 -12.58 -3.31 6.24
C LYS A 51 -11.64 -4.39 5.72
N ASN A 52 -11.06 -4.18 4.54
CA ASN A 52 -10.14 -5.12 3.89
C ASN A 52 -8.68 -4.66 4.01
N VAL A 53 -8.40 -3.59 4.77
CA VAL A 53 -7.04 -3.13 5.01
C VAL A 53 -6.48 -3.87 6.21
N PHE A 54 -5.48 -4.72 5.97
CA PHE A 54 -4.72 -5.37 7.02
C PHE A 54 -3.45 -4.55 7.30
N LEU A 55 -3.36 -3.99 8.50
CA LEU A 55 -2.12 -3.43 9.03
C LEU A 55 -1.63 -4.40 10.10
N PRO A 56 -0.45 -5.03 9.93
CA PRO A 56 0.15 -5.78 11.02
C PRO A 56 0.50 -4.78 12.12
N THR A 57 -0.37 -4.65 13.12
CA THR A 57 -0.05 -3.92 14.34
C THR A 57 1.17 -4.59 14.94
N ALA A 58 2.21 -3.81 15.26
CA ALA A 58 3.44 -4.27 15.88
C ALA A 58 3.11 -5.35 16.93
N MET A 59 3.62 -6.57 16.71
CA MET A 59 3.69 -7.56 17.78
C MET A 59 4.66 -6.99 18.80
N ASN A 60 4.12 -6.22 19.75
CA ASN A 60 4.81 -5.89 20.98
C ASN A 60 5.15 -7.22 21.66
N GLN A 61 6.41 -7.64 21.53
CA GLN A 61 7.03 -8.66 22.38
C GLN A 61 7.50 -7.99 23.67
#